data_AF-A0A7X9FSF6-F1
#
_entry.id   AF-A0A7X9FSF6-F1
#
_cell.length_a   1.000
_cell.length_b   1.000
_cell.length_c   1.000
_cell.angle_alpha   90.00
_cell.angle_beta   90.00
_cell.angle_gamma   90.00
#
_symmetry.space_group_name_H-M   'P 1'
#
loop_
_entity.id
_entity.type
_entity.pdbx_description
1 polymer ?
#
loop_
_entity_poly.entity_id
_entity_poly.type
_entity_poly.pdbx_seq_one_letter_code
_entity_poly.pdbx_strand_id
1 'polypeptide(L)'
;MGKKSEKAENAAQSTSPIPEALEKINSKEDLKHFLSMIVEKMDMEQAAPVYILTLMNHIMTQPNIYELLDEDNKEMARAIWLRMKQQGMQLRNPPMLFGEEGA
;
A
#
# COMPACT_ATOMS: atom_id res chain seq x y z
N MET A 1 -8.96 -11.97 -52.48
CA MET A 1 -9.21 -10.58 -52.06
C MET A 1 -9.35 -10.56 -50.55
N GLY A 2 -8.33 -10.08 -49.85
CA GLY A 2 -8.35 -9.94 -48.41
C GLY A 2 -9.20 -8.75 -47.98
N LYS A 3 -9.85 -8.89 -46.82
CA LYS A 3 -10.20 -7.75 -45.96
C LYS A 3 -9.68 -8.05 -44.56
N LYS A 4 -8.50 -7.49 -44.33
CA LYS A 4 -7.84 -7.27 -43.05
C LYS A 4 -8.43 -5.99 -42.45
N SER A 5 -8.53 -5.95 -41.11
CA SER A 5 -8.66 -4.75 -40.27
C SER A 5 -10.06 -4.08 -40.32
N GLU A 6 -10.70 -3.71 -39.22
CA GLU A 6 -10.19 -2.91 -38.11
C GLU A 6 -10.45 -3.52 -36.72
N LYS A 7 -9.39 -3.46 -35.93
CA LYS A 7 -9.26 -3.87 -34.56
C LYS A 7 -9.79 -2.73 -33.70
N ALA A 8 -10.96 -2.89 -33.11
CA ALA A 8 -11.48 -1.97 -32.11
C ALA A 8 -10.47 -1.85 -30.96
N GLU A 9 -10.20 -0.61 -30.61
CA GLU A 9 -9.24 -0.16 -29.62
C GLU A 9 -9.39 -0.93 -28.30
N ASN A 10 -8.34 -1.70 -28.00
CA ASN A 10 -8.10 -2.20 -26.66
C ASN A 10 -7.73 -0.96 -25.83
N ALA A 11 -8.73 -0.36 -25.19
CA ALA A 11 -8.53 0.66 -24.17
C ALA A 11 -7.58 0.06 -23.14
N ALA A 12 -6.36 0.59 -23.13
CA ALA A 12 -5.31 0.20 -22.22
C ALA A 12 -5.77 0.44 -20.79
N GLN A 13 -6.33 -0.61 -20.18
CA GLN A 13 -6.23 -0.80 -18.75
C GLN A 13 -4.73 -1.00 -18.47
N SER A 14 -4.02 0.11 -18.27
CA SER A 14 -2.77 0.12 -17.50
C SER A 14 -3.10 -0.29 -16.07
N THR A 15 -3.41 -1.57 -15.90
CA THR A 15 -3.15 -2.27 -14.66
C THR A 15 -1.63 -2.42 -14.66
N SER A 16 -0.91 -1.37 -14.25
CA SER A 16 0.51 -1.51 -13.98
C SER A 16 0.64 -2.71 -13.03
N PRO A 17 1.26 -3.82 -13.48
CA PRO A 17 1.38 -4.96 -12.62
C PRO A 17 2.20 -4.51 -11.41
N ILE A 18 1.91 -5.13 -10.29
CA ILE A 18 2.45 -4.82 -8.96
C ILE A 18 3.98 -5.07 -8.77
N PRO A 19 4.82 -5.61 -9.70
CA PRO A 19 6.18 -6.01 -9.35
C PRO A 19 7.09 -4.94 -8.76
N GLU A 20 7.01 -3.68 -9.20
CA GLU A 20 7.99 -2.66 -8.78
C GLU A 20 7.77 -2.17 -7.34
N ALA A 21 6.54 -2.24 -6.81
CA ALA A 21 6.30 -1.86 -5.42
C ALA A 21 6.80 -2.94 -4.45
N LEU A 22 6.75 -4.22 -4.83
CA LEU A 22 7.28 -5.32 -4.01
C LEU A 22 8.81 -5.40 -4.02
N GLU A 23 9.49 -4.40 -4.57
CA GLU A 23 10.93 -4.23 -4.40
C GLU A 23 11.28 -4.22 -2.91
N LYS A 24 12.43 -4.83 -2.59
CA LYS A 24 12.87 -5.02 -1.22
C LYS A 24 12.97 -3.67 -0.51
N ILE A 25 12.17 -3.50 0.54
CA ILE A 25 12.25 -2.34 1.42
C ILE A 25 13.52 -2.47 2.29
N ASN A 26 14.61 -1.81 1.89
CA ASN A 26 15.91 -1.95 2.58
C ASN A 26 16.33 -0.67 3.31
N SER A 27 15.67 0.46 3.05
CA SER A 27 15.96 1.75 3.66
C SER A 27 14.69 2.47 4.12
N LYS A 28 14.87 3.55 4.90
CA LYS A 28 13.77 4.39 5.38
C LYS A 28 13.11 5.14 4.25
N GLU A 29 13.91 5.54 3.26
CA GLU A 29 13.48 6.20 2.03
C GLU A 29 12.63 5.25 1.17
N ASP A 30 13.02 3.99 1.05
CA ASP A 30 12.22 2.97 0.34
C ASP A 30 10.86 2.80 1.01
N LEU A 31 10.85 2.70 2.34
CA LEU A 31 9.61 2.58 3.11
C LEU A 31 8.72 3.82 2.92
N LYS A 32 9.30 5.02 2.98
CA LYS A 32 8.56 6.27 2.79
C LYS A 32 7.95 6.35 1.39
N HIS A 33 8.70 5.97 0.36
CA HIS A 33 8.22 5.89 -1.01
C HIS A 33 7.06 4.90 -1.14
N PHE A 34 7.21 3.69 -0.58
CA PHE A 34 6.19 2.66 -0.61
C PHE A 34 4.90 3.07 0.14
N LEU A 35 5.02 3.70 1.31
CA LEU A 35 3.88 4.26 2.05
C LEU A 35 3.20 5.39 1.27
N SER A 36 3.98 6.23 0.59
CA SER A 36 3.44 7.32 -0.26
C SER A 36 2.62 6.78 -1.42
N MET A 37 3.10 5.71 -2.07
CA MET A 37 2.35 5.01 -3.12
C MET A 37 1.03 4.42 -2.61
N ILE A 38 1.01 3.92 -1.37
CA ILE A 38 -0.25 3.45 -0.75
C ILE A 38 -1.22 4.61 -0.58
N VAL A 39 -0.77 5.74 -0.04
CA VAL A 39 -1.60 6.94 0.16
C VAL A 39 -2.17 7.43 -1.18
N GLU A 40 -1.32 7.54 -2.22
CA GLU A 40 -1.75 7.94 -3.55
C GLU A 40 -2.85 7.00 -4.11
N LYS A 41 -2.66 5.68 -3.99
CA LYS A 41 -3.68 4.71 -4.42
C LYS A 41 -4.98 4.82 -3.64
N MET A 42 -4.93 5.19 -2.36
CA MET A 42 -6.13 5.44 -1.55
C MET A 42 -6.83 6.74 -1.94
N ASP A 43 -6.07 7.80 -2.22
CA ASP A 43 -6.59 9.11 -2.64
C ASP A 43 -7.23 9.07 -4.03
N MET A 44 -6.67 8.27 -4.93
CA MET A 44 -7.23 8.04 -6.26
C MET A 44 -8.38 7.01 -6.26
N GLU A 45 -8.72 6.43 -5.11
CA GLU A 45 -9.71 5.34 -4.98
C GLU A 45 -9.40 4.11 -5.87
N GLN A 46 -8.11 3.90 -6.17
CA GLN A 46 -7.64 2.84 -7.08
C GLN A 46 -7.29 1.53 -6.37
N ALA A 47 -7.52 1.44 -5.06
CA ALA A 47 -7.19 0.28 -4.27
C ALA A 47 -8.29 -0.04 -3.27
N ALA A 48 -8.80 -1.29 -3.33
CA ALA A 48 -9.72 -1.80 -2.33
C ALA A 48 -9.04 -1.86 -0.94
N PRO A 49 -9.76 -1.64 0.17
CA PRO A 49 -9.17 -1.66 1.51
C PRO A 49 -8.43 -2.97 1.86
N VAL A 50 -8.94 -4.11 1.40
CA VAL A 50 -8.30 -5.44 1.57
C VAL A 50 -6.95 -5.53 0.85
N TYR A 51 -6.82 -4.86 -0.29
CA TYR A 51 -5.55 -4.78 -1.01
C TYR A 51 -4.53 -3.96 -0.21
N ILE A 52 -4.94 -2.81 0.33
CA ILE A 52 -4.09 -1.99 1.21
C ILE A 52 -3.65 -2.77 2.45
N LEU A 53 -4.54 -3.55 3.05
CA LEU A 53 -4.21 -4.41 4.19
C LEU A 53 -3.08 -5.40 3.85
N THR A 54 -3.13 -6.00 2.65
CA THR A 54 -2.07 -6.91 2.19
C THR A 54 -0.72 -6.21 2.10
N LEU A 55 -0.68 -4.98 1.58
CA LEU A 55 0.54 -4.17 1.49
C LEU A 55 1.05 -3.78 2.89
N MET A 56 0.16 -3.35 3.78
CA MET A 56 0.52 -3.03 5.15
C MET A 56 1.06 -4.25 5.90
N ASN A 57 0.45 -5.42 5.70
CA ASN A 57 0.97 -6.67 6.27
C ASN A 57 2.38 -6.99 5.74
N HIS A 58 2.62 -6.82 4.45
CA HIS A 58 3.95 -7.01 3.86
C HIS A 58 5.01 -6.11 4.53
N ILE A 59 4.70 -4.82 4.75
CA ILE A 59 5.57 -3.88 5.46
C ILE A 59 5.83 -4.38 6.90
N MET A 60 4.77 -4.70 7.64
CA MET A 60 4.86 -5.09 9.05
C MET A 60 5.63 -6.39 9.30
N THR A 61 5.71 -7.24 8.28
CA THR A 61 6.46 -8.51 8.33
C THR A 61 7.93 -8.39 7.90
N GLN A 62 8.41 -7.20 7.52
CA GLN A 62 9.82 -7.03 7.14
C GLN A 62 10.75 -7.26 8.34
N PRO A 63 11.86 -7.99 8.18
CA PRO A 63 12.79 -8.29 9.29
C PRO A 63 13.37 -7.05 9.99
N ASN A 64 13.58 -5.97 9.22
CA ASN A 64 14.16 -4.71 9.67
C ASN A 64 13.11 -3.62 9.94
N ILE A 65 11.81 -3.95 10.00
CA ILE A 65 10.74 -2.94 10.05
C ILE A 65 10.88 -1.97 11.24
N TYR A 66 11.35 -2.42 12.39
CA TYR A 66 11.55 -1.57 13.57
C TYR A 66 12.64 -0.51 13.37
N GLU A 67 13.63 -0.79 12.52
CA GLU A 67 14.69 0.16 12.18
C GLU A 67 14.22 1.16 11.12
N LEU A 68 13.32 0.72 10.24
CA LEU A 68 12.77 1.52 9.15
C LEU A 68 11.61 2.45 9.57
N LEU A 69 10.84 2.06 10.59
CA LEU A 69 9.76 2.85 11.20
C LEU A 69 10.31 3.92 12.13
N ASP A 70 10.94 4.95 11.56
CA ASP A 70 11.14 6.21 12.28
C ASP A 70 9.82 6.97 12.50
N GLU A 71 9.90 8.12 13.15
CA GLU A 71 8.72 8.89 13.56
C GLU A 71 7.83 9.26 12.35
N ASP A 72 8.44 9.73 11.26
CA ASP A 72 7.75 10.09 10.02
C ASP A 72 7.06 8.87 9.39
N ASN A 73 7.81 7.78 9.16
CA ASN A 73 7.28 6.58 8.53
C ASN A 73 6.19 5.92 9.39
N LYS A 74 6.36 5.95 10.72
CA LYS A 74 5.37 5.44 11.67
C LYS A 74 4.08 6.24 11.62
N GLU A 75 4.14 7.56 11.55
CA GLU A 75 2.95 8.40 11.46
C GLU A 75 2.21 8.20 10.13
N MET A 76 2.94 8.07 9.02
CA MET A 76 2.33 7.72 7.72
C MET A 76 1.64 6.36 7.76
N ALA A 77 2.31 5.33 8.28
CA ALA A 77 1.74 3.99 8.42
C ALA A 77 0.51 3.98 9.34
N ARG A 78 0.54 4.77 10.43
CA ARG A 78 -0.59 4.96 11.35
C ARG A 78 -1.77 5.62 10.65
N ALA A 79 -1.55 6.67 9.87
CA ALA A 79 -2.59 7.38 9.13
C ALA A 79 -3.29 6.45 8.12
N ILE A 80 -2.53 5.65 7.37
CA ILE A 80 -3.07 4.62 6.47
C ILE A 80 -3.96 3.63 7.25
N TRP A 81 -3.46 3.14 8.39
CA TRP A 81 -4.20 2.19 9.22
C TRP A 81 -5.53 2.77 9.73
N LEU A 82 -5.52 4.01 10.23
CA LEU A 82 -6.72 4.70 10.70
C LEU A 82 -7.71 4.95 9.57
N ARG A 83 -7.25 5.29 8.36
CA ARG A 83 -8.11 5.47 7.20
C ARG A 83 -8.81 4.18 6.79
N MET A 84 -8.13 3.03 6.84
CA MET A 84 -8.78 1.74 6.63
C MET A 84 -9.88 1.47 7.67
N LYS A 85 -9.66 1.82 8.93
CA LYS A 85 -10.70 1.70 9.98
C LYS A 85 -11.90 2.63 9.70
N GLN A 86 -11.66 3.86 9.25
CA GLN A 86 -12.71 4.81 8.88
C GLN A 86 -13.55 4.31 7.69
N GLN A 87 -12.96 3.51 6.80
CA GLN A 87 -13.66 2.83 5.70
C GLN A 87 -14.48 1.61 6.17
N GLY A 88 -14.60 1.39 7.48
CA GLY A 88 -15.46 0.36 8.07
C GLY A 88 -14.74 -0.96 8.38
N MET A 89 -13.42 -1.04 8.18
CA MET A 89 -12.68 -2.25 8.54
C MET A 89 -12.50 -2.39 10.05
N GLN A 90 -12.82 -3.57 10.57
CA GLN A 90 -12.63 -3.91 11.98
C GLN A 90 -11.19 -4.39 12.23
N LEU A 91 -10.25 -3.44 12.24
CA LEU A 91 -8.85 -3.71 12.52
C LEU A 91 -8.48 -3.42 13.98
N ARG A 92 -7.72 -4.32 14.59
CA ARG A 92 -6.99 -4.03 15.83
C ARG A 92 -5.81 -3.11 15.54
N ASN A 93 -5.41 -2.31 16.52
CA ASN A 93 -4.26 -1.41 16.39
C ASN A 93 -2.97 -2.22 16.57
N PRO A 94 -2.04 -2.22 15.60
CA PRO A 94 -0.76 -2.91 15.75
C PRO A 94 0.11 -2.19 16.78
N PRO A 95 0.64 -2.89 17.81
CA PRO A 95 1.46 -2.27 18.84
C PRO A 95 2.68 -1.52 18.28
N MET A 96 3.23 -1.99 17.16
CA MET A 96 4.36 -1.31 16.50
C MET A 96 4.01 0.10 16.01
N LEU A 97 2.75 0.37 15.64
CA LEU A 97 2.29 1.68 15.18
C LEU A 97 1.70 2.52 16.32
N PHE A 98 1.04 1.89 17.29
CA PHE A 98 0.24 2.59 18.30
C PHE A 98 0.82 2.52 19.72
N GLY A 99 1.87 1.73 19.96
CA GLY A 99 2.35 1.41 21.30
C GLY A 99 1.50 0.33 21.97
N GLU A 100 1.79 0.01 23.24
CA GLU A 100 1.05 -0.99 24.02
C GLU A 100 -0.34 -0.51 24.51
N GLU A 101 -0.93 0.51 23.90
CA GLU A 101 -2.26 0.99 24.26
C GLU A 101 -3.37 0.26 23.47
N GLY A 102 -4.00 -0.72 24.11
CA GLY A 102 -5.39 -1.10 23.86
C GLY A 102 -5.66 -2.54 23.42
N ALA A 103 -5.38 -3.51 24.30
CA ALA A 103 -6.16 -4.75 24.38
C ALA A 103 -7.53 -4.48 25.02
#